data_AF-A0A0S3QYM6-F1
#
_entry.id   AF-A0A0S3QYM6-F1
#
_cell.length_a   1.000
_cell.length_b   1.000
_cell.length_c   1.000
_cell.angle_alpha   90.00
_cell.angle_beta   90.00
_cell.angle_gamma   90.00
#
_symmetry.space_group_name_H-M   'P 1'
#
loop_
_entity.id
_entity.type
_entity.pdbx_description
1 polymer ?
#
loop_
_entity_poly.entity_id
_entity_poly.type
_entity_poly.pdbx_seq_one_letter_code
_entity_poly.pdbx_strand_id
1 'polypeptide(L)'
;MNMHSSTSNRPILVHLLRGSAEAEQDLLPVLAVHGFMMFVAWGILFPGGILAARYLKHLKGDGWYRIHVYLQYSGLIIVLLALLFAVAELRGFYVSSTHVKFGFTTILLACIQPVNAFLRPQKPANGEQAPFKRVIWEYFHAIVGRCAIVVGIAALFTGLKHLGDRYDVENVHGLSWALAIWFSIVALIVFYLEYHERQRIRRQILERSNWVLGNVEDDDSLDLLSPTRTTANKELLPSSRMEVQLEPLNR
;
A
#
# COMPACT_ATOMS: atom_id res chain seq x y z
N MET A 1 -33.90 8.08 -51.90
CA MET A 1 -32.82 8.25 -50.91
C MET A 1 -33.50 8.63 -49.60
N ASN A 2 -33.78 7.64 -48.75
CA ASN A 2 -34.66 7.81 -47.58
C ASN A 2 -33.86 8.39 -46.41
N MET A 3 -34.18 9.63 -46.03
CA MET A 3 -33.59 10.31 -44.89
C MET A 3 -34.54 10.11 -43.70
N HIS A 4 -34.28 9.11 -42.87
CA HIS A 4 -34.97 8.94 -41.60
C HIS A 4 -34.42 9.97 -40.60
N SER A 5 -35.24 10.98 -40.28
CA SER A 5 -34.98 11.90 -39.16
C SER A 5 -35.21 11.14 -37.86
N SER A 6 -34.12 10.82 -37.15
CA SER A 6 -34.18 10.27 -35.80
C SER A 6 -34.34 11.42 -34.80
N THR A 7 -35.58 11.79 -34.51
CA THR A 7 -35.88 12.75 -33.44
C THR A 7 -35.78 12.05 -32.08
N SER A 8 -34.75 12.40 -31.30
CA SER A 8 -34.55 11.93 -29.93
C SER A 8 -35.69 12.45 -29.03
N ASN A 9 -36.47 11.55 -28.46
CA ASN A 9 -37.69 11.88 -27.72
C ASN A 9 -37.43 12.13 -26.21
N ARG A 10 -36.28 12.73 -25.86
CA ARG A 10 -35.99 13.03 -24.45
C ARG A 10 -36.76 14.28 -24.04
N PRO A 11 -37.64 14.21 -23.03
CA PRO A 11 -38.40 15.38 -22.58
C PRO A 11 -37.44 16.40 -21.97
N ILE A 12 -37.46 17.61 -22.53
CA ILE A 12 -36.72 18.77 -22.03
C ILE A 12 -37.62 19.49 -21.03
N LEU A 13 -37.28 19.41 -19.75
CA LEU A 13 -38.01 20.06 -18.66
C LEU A 13 -37.48 21.48 -18.44
N VAL A 14 -38.10 22.48 -19.08
CA VAL A 14 -37.71 23.89 -18.94
C VAL A 14 -38.49 24.55 -17.79
N HIS A 15 -37.84 24.75 -16.64
CA HIS A 15 -38.41 25.55 -15.54
C HIS A 15 -38.05 27.03 -15.70
N LEU A 16 -38.98 27.79 -16.29
CA LEU A 16 -38.84 29.22 -16.63
C LEU A 16 -38.76 30.18 -15.43
N LEU A 17 -39.08 29.72 -14.21
CA LEU A 17 -39.07 30.55 -13.00
C LEU A 17 -37.67 30.76 -12.39
N ARG A 18 -36.64 30.02 -12.84
CA ARG A 18 -35.29 30.05 -12.24
C ARG A 18 -34.16 30.40 -13.22
N GLY A 19 -34.44 30.49 -14.53
CA GLY A 19 -33.41 30.77 -15.54
C GLY A 19 -32.32 29.70 -15.64
N SER A 20 -32.51 28.53 -15.03
CA SER A 20 -31.53 27.43 -14.99
C SER A 20 -32.30 26.10 -14.99
N ALA A 21 -32.57 25.58 -16.18
CA ALA A 21 -33.14 24.26 -16.35
C ALA A 21 -32.63 23.71 -17.68
N GLU A 22 -31.42 23.13 -17.63
CA GLU A 22 -30.79 22.21 -18.61
C GLU A 22 -29.30 22.02 -18.26
N ALA A 23 -28.62 23.05 -17.75
CA ALA A 23 -27.18 22.97 -17.48
C ALA A 23 -26.77 22.13 -16.25
N GLU A 24 -27.63 21.90 -15.25
CA GLU A 24 -27.22 21.23 -14.01
C GLU A 24 -27.29 19.70 -14.08
N GLN A 25 -28.15 19.12 -14.93
CA GLN A 25 -28.22 17.67 -15.16
C GLN A 25 -27.09 17.16 -16.07
N ASP A 26 -26.57 17.97 -16.99
CA ASP A 26 -25.46 17.61 -17.88
C ASP A 26 -24.12 17.38 -17.14
N LEU A 27 -23.99 17.88 -15.90
CA LEU A 27 -22.77 17.73 -15.09
C LEU A 27 -22.71 16.41 -14.29
N LEU A 28 -23.84 15.71 -14.14
CA LEU A 28 -23.91 14.45 -13.37
C LEU A 28 -22.99 13.34 -13.90
N PRO A 29 -22.93 13.07 -15.22
CA PRO A 29 -22.00 12.08 -15.77
C PRO A 29 -20.54 12.43 -15.48
N VAL A 30 -20.18 13.70 -15.55
CA VAL A 30 -18.82 14.17 -15.27
C VAL A 30 -18.45 13.94 -13.81
N LEU A 31 -19.34 14.30 -12.87
CA LEU A 31 -19.14 14.03 -11.44
C LEU A 31 -19.05 12.54 -11.14
N ALA A 32 -19.84 11.71 -11.82
CA ALA A 32 -19.78 10.26 -11.67
C ALA A 32 -18.44 9.69 -12.15
N VAL A 33 -17.94 10.15 -13.31
CA VAL A 33 -16.62 9.75 -13.83
C VAL A 33 -15.51 10.22 -12.90
N HIS A 34 -15.57 11.47 -12.42
CA HIS A 34 -14.61 12.00 -11.44
C HIS A 34 -14.61 11.15 -10.16
N GLY A 35 -15.78 10.88 -9.59
CA GLY A 35 -15.92 10.06 -8.39
C GLY A 35 -15.38 8.64 -8.58
N PHE A 36 -15.66 8.01 -9.73
CA PHE A 36 -15.14 6.69 -10.07
C PHE A 36 -13.61 6.70 -10.20
N MET A 37 -13.03 7.66 -10.92
CA MET A 37 -11.58 7.80 -11.05
C MET A 37 -10.91 8.01 -9.68
N MET A 38 -11.50 8.86 -8.83
CA MET A 38 -11.01 9.09 -7.47
C MET A 38 -11.11 7.82 -6.61
N PHE A 39 -12.18 7.04 -6.72
CA PHE A 39 -12.30 5.75 -6.04
C PHE A 39 -11.24 4.75 -6.52
N VAL A 40 -10.99 4.63 -7.82
CA VAL A 40 -9.95 3.74 -8.35
C VAL A 40 -8.57 4.13 -7.80
N ALA A 41 -8.25 5.42 -7.77
CA ALA A 41 -6.97 5.88 -7.24
C ALA A 41 -6.84 5.66 -5.70
N TRP A 42 -7.79 6.19 -4.93
CA TRP A 42 -7.73 6.24 -3.46
C TRP A 42 -8.21 4.96 -2.77
N GLY A 43 -9.14 4.24 -3.39
CA GLY A 43 -9.72 2.99 -2.86
C GLY A 43 -8.94 1.75 -3.27
N ILE A 44 -8.19 1.78 -4.39
CA ILE A 44 -7.56 0.59 -4.96
C ILE A 44 -6.05 0.78 -5.17
N LEU A 45 -5.64 1.73 -6.02
CA LEU A 45 -4.24 1.83 -6.47
C LEU A 45 -3.29 2.25 -5.34
N PHE A 46 -3.59 3.33 -4.62
CA PHE A 46 -2.72 3.79 -3.53
C PHE A 46 -2.66 2.81 -2.35
N PRO A 47 -3.79 2.27 -1.84
CA PRO A 47 -3.75 1.21 -0.82
C PRO A 47 -2.99 -0.03 -1.32
N GLY A 48 -3.25 -0.47 -2.56
CA GLY A 48 -2.55 -1.61 -3.17
C GLY A 48 -1.05 -1.40 -3.24
N GLY A 49 -0.59 -0.20 -3.61
CA GLY A 49 0.83 0.15 -3.63
C GLY A 49 1.46 0.13 -2.23
N ILE A 50 0.73 0.57 -1.20
CA ILE A 50 1.21 0.50 0.19
C ILE A 50 1.31 -0.94 0.67
N LEU A 51 0.30 -1.77 0.38
CA LEU A 51 0.30 -3.20 0.70
C LEU A 51 1.45 -3.93 0.00
N ALA A 52 1.72 -3.59 -1.27
CA ALA A 52 2.86 -4.14 -2.00
C ALA A 52 4.20 -3.80 -1.32
N ALA A 53 4.41 -2.55 -0.92
CA ALA A 53 5.63 -2.15 -0.23
C ALA A 53 5.80 -2.77 1.18
N ARG A 54 4.68 -3.14 1.82
CA ARG A 54 4.69 -3.77 3.15
C ARG A 54 4.91 -5.27 3.07
N TYR A 55 4.10 -5.98 2.28
CA TYR A 55 3.98 -7.44 2.36
C TYR A 55 4.69 -8.19 1.23
N LEU A 56 4.93 -7.58 0.08
CA LEU A 56 5.59 -8.25 -1.06
C LEU A 56 7.12 -8.21 -1.00
N LYS A 57 7.71 -7.87 0.16
CA LYS A 57 9.17 -7.82 0.36
C LYS A 57 9.89 -9.16 0.15
N HIS A 58 9.15 -10.27 0.11
CA HIS A 58 9.68 -11.61 -0.18
C HIS A 58 9.95 -11.86 -1.67
N LEU A 59 9.48 -10.99 -2.57
CA LEU A 59 9.76 -11.12 -4.00
C LEU A 59 11.26 -10.93 -4.27
N LYS A 60 11.83 -11.74 -5.17
CA LYS A 60 13.25 -11.65 -5.52
C LYS A 60 13.58 -10.26 -6.10
N GLY A 61 14.69 -9.68 -5.65
CA GLY A 61 15.17 -8.36 -6.08
C GLY A 61 14.26 -7.21 -5.62
N ASP A 62 14.23 -6.12 -6.40
CA ASP A 62 13.43 -4.92 -6.11
C ASP A 62 11.98 -5.00 -6.66
N GLY A 63 11.41 -6.22 -6.75
CA GLY A 63 10.08 -6.44 -7.32
C GLY A 63 8.96 -5.69 -6.60
N TRP A 64 8.97 -5.70 -5.26
CA TRP A 64 8.01 -4.94 -4.44
C TRP A 64 8.08 -3.43 -4.70
N TYR A 65 9.30 -2.91 -4.93
CA TYR A 65 9.54 -1.49 -5.14
C TYR A 65 8.98 -1.07 -6.50
N ARG A 66 9.19 -1.90 -7.54
CA ARG A 66 8.59 -1.66 -8.87
C ARG A 66 7.07 -1.66 -8.82
N ILE A 67 6.46 -2.66 -8.18
CA ILE A 67 4.99 -2.73 -8.05
C ILE A 67 4.47 -1.51 -7.29
N HIS A 68 5.10 -1.15 -6.17
CA HIS A 68 4.75 0.05 -5.42
C HIS A 68 4.79 1.30 -6.32
N VAL A 69 5.93 1.56 -6.96
CA VAL A 69 6.13 2.73 -7.82
C VAL A 69 5.10 2.78 -8.95
N TYR A 70 4.87 1.68 -9.67
CA TYR A 70 3.90 1.66 -10.76
C TYR A 70 2.48 1.94 -10.29
N LEU A 71 2.05 1.36 -9.17
CA LEU A 71 0.72 1.61 -8.60
C LEU A 71 0.57 3.08 -8.14
N GLN A 72 1.60 3.64 -7.49
CA GLN A 72 1.60 5.03 -7.04
C GLN A 72 1.54 6.02 -8.22
N TYR A 73 2.38 5.83 -9.26
CA TYR A 73 2.36 6.71 -10.43
C TYR A 73 1.07 6.57 -11.23
N SER A 74 0.54 5.35 -11.39
CA SER A 74 -0.75 5.14 -12.06
C SER A 74 -1.88 5.85 -11.31
N GLY A 75 -1.92 5.72 -9.98
CA GLY A 75 -2.88 6.43 -9.14
C GLY A 75 -2.76 7.94 -9.25
N LEU A 76 -1.53 8.47 -9.23
CA LEU A 76 -1.27 9.90 -9.36
C LEU A 76 -1.74 10.45 -10.72
N ILE A 77 -1.47 9.74 -11.81
CA ILE A 77 -1.94 10.13 -13.16
C ILE A 77 -3.47 10.19 -13.19
N ILE A 78 -4.15 9.18 -12.65
CA ILE A 78 -5.62 9.16 -12.60
C ILE A 78 -6.17 10.32 -11.77
N VAL A 79 -5.56 10.63 -10.62
CA VAL A 79 -5.95 11.78 -9.78
C VAL A 79 -5.80 13.10 -10.53
N LEU A 80 -4.67 13.31 -11.22
CA LEU A 80 -4.43 14.54 -11.98
C LEU A 80 -5.39 14.67 -13.16
N LEU A 81 -5.69 13.57 -13.85
CA LEU A 81 -6.65 13.56 -14.94
C LEU A 81 -8.07 13.84 -14.44
N ALA A 82 -8.49 13.22 -13.33
CA ALA A 82 -9.78 13.47 -12.71
C ALA A 82 -9.92 14.91 -12.19
N LEU A 83 -8.84 15.51 -11.69
CA LEU A 83 -8.79 16.92 -11.32
C LEU A 83 -8.95 17.81 -12.55
N LEU A 84 -8.23 17.53 -13.64
CA LEU A 84 -8.31 18.28 -14.89
C LEU A 84 -9.72 18.27 -15.46
N PHE A 85 -10.37 17.09 -15.51
CA PHE A 85 -11.76 16.97 -15.92
C PHE A 85 -12.71 17.79 -15.04
N ALA A 86 -12.54 17.71 -13.72
CA ALA A 86 -13.37 18.49 -12.80
C ALA A 86 -13.19 20.01 -13.00
N VAL A 87 -11.96 20.49 -13.22
CA VAL A 87 -11.71 21.93 -13.44
C VAL A 87 -12.28 22.41 -14.77
N ALA A 88 -12.08 21.63 -15.83
CA ALA A 88 -12.50 22.00 -17.18
C ALA A 88 -14.03 22.06 -17.31
N GLU A 89 -14.74 21.07 -16.76
CA GLU A 89 -16.19 20.94 -16.94
C GLU A 89 -17.01 21.73 -15.90
N LEU A 90 -16.50 21.90 -14.67
CA LEU A 90 -17.25 22.58 -13.61
C LEU A 90 -17.12 24.11 -13.64
N ARG A 91 -16.45 24.66 -14.67
CA ARG A 91 -16.16 26.10 -14.82
C ARG A 91 -15.56 26.73 -13.54
N GLY A 92 -14.72 25.97 -12.84
CA GLY A 92 -14.01 26.40 -11.63
C GLY A 92 -14.42 25.66 -10.35
N PHE A 93 -13.71 25.98 -9.25
CA PHE A 93 -13.93 25.36 -7.95
C PHE A 93 -14.91 26.17 -7.12
N TYR A 94 -15.96 25.52 -6.60
CA TYR A 94 -16.69 26.03 -5.44
C TYR A 94 -15.83 25.79 -4.18
N VAL A 95 -14.83 26.65 -3.99
CA VAL A 95 -13.78 26.61 -2.93
C VAL A 95 -14.31 26.58 -1.49
N SER A 96 -15.60 26.82 -1.27
CA SER A 96 -16.23 26.74 0.05
C SER A 96 -16.59 25.31 0.48
N SER A 97 -16.62 24.33 -0.45
CA SER A 97 -17.01 22.96 -0.12
C SER A 97 -15.95 22.21 0.70
N THR A 98 -16.39 21.52 1.75
CA THR A 98 -15.55 20.64 2.58
C THR A 98 -14.86 19.56 1.75
N HIS A 99 -15.53 19.03 0.72
CA HIS A 99 -14.95 18.07 -0.21
C HIS A 99 -13.74 18.65 -0.96
N VAL A 100 -13.84 19.88 -1.45
CA VAL A 100 -12.73 20.54 -2.18
C VAL A 100 -11.53 20.76 -1.28
N LYS A 101 -11.74 21.14 -0.01
CA LYS A 101 -10.66 21.30 0.97
C LYS A 101 -9.91 19.98 1.22
N PHE A 102 -10.64 18.89 1.48
CA PHE A 102 -10.03 17.59 1.67
C PHE A 102 -9.39 17.08 0.37
N GLY A 103 -10.05 17.22 -0.77
CA GLY A 103 -9.54 16.82 -2.07
C GLY A 103 -8.22 17.51 -2.42
N PHE A 104 -8.16 18.84 -2.30
CA PHE A 104 -6.94 19.60 -2.56
C PHE A 104 -5.81 19.24 -1.60
N THR A 105 -6.11 19.13 -0.29
CA THR A 105 -5.13 18.69 0.71
C THR A 105 -4.56 17.32 0.37
N THR A 106 -5.44 16.40 -0.04
CA THR A 106 -5.06 15.04 -0.40
C THR A 106 -4.17 15.01 -1.65
N ILE A 107 -4.53 15.76 -2.69
CA ILE A 107 -3.73 15.87 -3.92
C ILE A 107 -2.36 16.47 -3.63
N LEU A 108 -2.28 17.51 -2.79
CA LEU A 108 -1.01 18.10 -2.37
C LEU A 108 -0.13 17.06 -1.66
N LEU A 109 -0.70 16.33 -0.70
CA LEU A 109 0.03 15.26 0.00
C LEU A 109 0.49 14.17 -0.97
N ALA A 110 -0.33 13.79 -1.95
CA ALA A 110 0.01 12.81 -2.98
C ALA A 110 1.18 13.27 -3.87
N CYS A 111 1.18 14.54 -4.29
CA CYS A 111 2.26 15.12 -5.10
C CYS A 111 3.58 15.28 -4.32
N ILE A 112 3.52 15.51 -3.01
CA ILE A 112 4.72 15.58 -2.16
C ILE A 112 5.40 14.21 -2.05
N GLN A 113 4.67 13.09 -2.15
CA GLN A 113 5.25 11.75 -2.04
C GLN A 113 6.36 11.44 -3.06
N PRO A 114 6.16 11.59 -4.39
CA PRO A 114 7.21 11.32 -5.36
C PRO A 114 8.38 12.32 -5.25
N VAL A 115 8.12 13.58 -4.90
CA VAL A 115 9.19 14.57 -4.65
C VAL A 115 10.05 14.13 -3.47
N ASN A 116 9.42 13.73 -2.36
CA ASN A 116 10.12 13.19 -1.20
C ASN A 116 10.85 11.89 -1.52
N ALA A 117 10.29 11.04 -2.40
CA ALA A 117 10.94 9.82 -2.88
C ALA A 117 12.16 10.07 -3.77
N PHE A 118 12.17 11.17 -4.52
CA PHE A 118 13.34 11.59 -5.27
C PHE A 118 14.50 12.04 -4.37
N LEU A 119 14.19 12.63 -3.22
CA LEU A 119 15.16 13.03 -2.18
C LEU A 119 15.61 11.86 -1.28
N ARG A 120 15.26 10.62 -1.64
CA ARG A 120 15.57 9.42 -0.86
C ARG A 120 17.08 9.26 -0.65
N PRO A 121 17.57 9.17 0.59
CA PRO A 121 18.98 8.88 0.88
C PRO A 121 19.45 7.54 0.31
N GLN A 122 20.68 7.49 -0.19
CA GLN A 122 21.28 6.28 -0.76
C GLN A 122 21.31 5.11 0.24
N LYS A 123 21.28 3.88 -0.27
CA LYS A 123 21.50 2.69 0.57
C LYS A 123 22.97 2.70 1.00
N PRO A 124 23.29 2.43 2.27
CA PRO A 124 24.68 2.22 2.66
C PRO A 124 25.25 1.03 1.87
N ALA A 125 26.54 1.07 1.55
CA ALA A 125 27.22 -0.06 0.94
C ALA A 125 27.33 -1.21 1.96
N ASN A 126 27.21 -2.45 1.49
CA ASN A 126 27.57 -3.70 2.17
C ASN A 126 27.37 -3.75 3.70
N GLY A 127 26.12 -3.86 4.15
CA GLY A 127 25.80 -4.30 5.52
C GLY A 127 26.01 -3.25 6.63
N GLU A 128 26.44 -2.04 6.30
CA GLU A 128 26.48 -0.94 7.26
C GLU A 128 25.06 -0.53 7.70
N GLN A 129 24.94 -0.11 8.96
CA GLN A 129 23.67 0.35 9.52
C GLN A 129 23.10 1.50 8.67
N ALA A 130 21.79 1.49 8.44
CA ALA A 130 21.13 2.55 7.71
C ALA A 130 21.43 3.91 8.36
N PRO A 131 21.89 4.93 7.61
CA PRO A 131 22.19 6.22 8.20
C PRO A 131 20.92 6.77 8.85
N PHE A 132 21.04 7.41 10.02
CA PHE A 132 19.89 7.92 10.79
C PHE A 132 18.93 8.75 9.93
N LYS A 133 19.46 9.53 8.97
CA LYS A 133 18.70 10.30 7.98
C LYS A 133 17.77 9.43 7.11
N ARG A 134 18.21 8.23 6.73
CA ARG A 134 17.40 7.28 5.95
C ARG A 134 16.26 6.72 6.78
N VAL A 135 16.52 6.37 8.04
CA VAL A 135 15.47 5.88 8.94
C VAL A 135 14.41 6.96 9.16
N ILE A 136 14.81 8.21 9.43
CA ILE A 136 13.88 9.35 9.54
C ILE A 136 13.07 9.50 8.25
N TRP A 137 13.73 9.47 7.08
CA TRP A 137 13.07 9.60 5.80
C TRP A 137 12.05 8.47 5.56
N GLU A 138 12.38 7.22 5.90
CA GLU A 138 11.47 6.07 5.77
C GLU A 138 10.23 6.24 6.67
N TYR A 139 10.40 6.68 7.92
CA TYR A 139 9.28 6.97 8.82
C TYR A 139 8.43 8.14 8.32
N PHE A 140 9.06 9.24 7.94
CA PHE A 140 8.37 10.42 7.44
C PHE A 140 7.56 10.11 6.17
N HIS A 141 8.18 9.45 5.19
CA HIS A 141 7.50 9.01 3.97
C HIS A 141 6.29 8.11 4.27
N ALA A 142 6.46 7.13 5.17
CA ALA A 142 5.37 6.26 5.57
C ALA A 142 4.23 6.98 6.30
N ILE A 143 4.53 7.91 7.22
CA ILE A 143 3.53 8.67 7.97
C ILE A 143 2.75 9.58 7.04
N VAL A 144 3.43 10.40 6.24
CA VAL A 144 2.77 11.31 5.30
C VAL A 144 1.93 10.53 4.29
N GLY A 145 2.41 9.36 3.82
CA GLY A 145 1.65 8.50 2.91
C GLY A 145 0.36 7.96 3.54
N ARG A 146 0.42 7.54 4.81
CA ARG A 146 -0.78 7.09 5.55
C ARG A 146 -1.75 8.25 5.81
N CYS A 147 -1.25 9.42 6.17
CA CYS A 147 -2.06 10.62 6.31
C CYS A 147 -2.79 10.94 5.00
N ALA A 148 -2.11 10.86 3.85
CA ALA A 148 -2.72 11.07 2.54
C ALA A 148 -3.91 10.12 2.30
N ILE A 149 -3.77 8.83 2.63
CA ILE A 149 -4.88 7.86 2.52
C ILE A 149 -6.06 8.27 3.41
N VAL A 150 -5.83 8.62 4.67
CA VAL A 150 -6.91 8.99 5.60
C VAL A 150 -7.67 10.22 5.11
N VAL A 151 -6.94 11.26 4.67
CA VAL A 151 -7.55 12.48 4.12
C VAL A 151 -8.26 12.17 2.79
N GLY A 152 -7.73 11.28 1.96
CA GLY A 152 -8.35 10.85 0.71
C GLY A 152 -9.66 10.08 0.92
N ILE A 153 -9.72 9.21 1.92
CA ILE A 153 -10.97 8.53 2.33
C ILE A 153 -12.00 9.56 2.77
N ALA A 154 -11.62 10.54 3.60
CA ALA A 154 -12.50 11.63 4.01
C ALA A 154 -12.98 12.45 2.79
N ALA A 155 -12.12 12.70 1.80
CA ALA A 155 -12.47 13.37 0.56
C ALA A 155 -13.54 12.59 -0.24
N LEU A 156 -13.43 11.26 -0.31
CA LEU A 156 -14.43 10.41 -0.99
C LEU A 156 -15.80 10.48 -0.31
N PHE A 157 -15.86 10.31 1.02
CA PHE A 157 -17.13 10.38 1.76
C PHE A 157 -17.78 11.76 1.68
N THR A 158 -16.98 12.83 1.84
CA THR A 158 -17.49 14.20 1.73
C THR A 158 -17.91 14.53 0.30
N GLY A 159 -17.29 13.92 -0.72
CA GLY A 159 -17.70 14.03 -2.12
C GLY A 159 -19.04 13.36 -2.40
N LEU A 160 -19.25 12.14 -1.90
CA LEU A 160 -20.54 11.44 -2.02
C LEU A 160 -21.66 12.21 -1.31
N LYS A 161 -21.39 12.72 -0.10
CA LYS A 161 -22.35 13.56 0.62
C LYS A 161 -22.70 14.82 -0.19
N HIS A 162 -21.69 15.51 -0.73
CA HIS A 162 -21.91 16.70 -1.55
C HIS A 162 -22.72 16.41 -2.82
N LEU A 163 -22.49 15.26 -3.45
CA LEU A 163 -23.26 14.81 -4.62
C LEU A 163 -24.74 14.56 -4.25
N GLY A 164 -25.00 13.95 -3.10
CA GLY A 164 -26.35 13.70 -2.60
C GLY A 164 -27.10 14.98 -2.28
N ASP A 165 -26.49 15.86 -1.47
CA ASP A 165 -27.10 17.11 -1.02
C ASP A 165 -27.43 18.06 -2.18
N ARG A 166 -26.64 18.02 -3.27
CA ARG A 166 -26.77 18.97 -4.39
C ARG A 166 -27.62 18.46 -5.55
N TYR A 167 -27.56 17.16 -5.85
CA TYR A 167 -28.19 16.60 -7.05
C TYR A 167 -29.31 15.59 -6.76
N ASP A 168 -29.71 15.45 -5.49
CA ASP A 168 -30.81 14.58 -5.03
C ASP A 168 -30.69 13.14 -5.55
N VAL A 169 -29.45 12.64 -5.60
CA VAL A 169 -29.18 11.29 -6.09
C VAL A 169 -29.60 10.29 -5.00
N GLU A 170 -30.78 9.69 -5.16
CA GLU A 170 -31.38 8.76 -4.18
C GLU A 170 -30.42 7.62 -3.72
N ASN A 171 -29.48 7.23 -4.57
CA ASN A 171 -28.55 6.12 -4.32
C ASN A 171 -27.27 6.49 -3.53
N VAL A 172 -27.07 7.75 -3.11
CA VAL A 172 -25.84 8.16 -2.40
C VAL A 172 -25.63 7.44 -1.07
N HIS A 173 -26.70 7.10 -0.36
CA HIS A 173 -26.62 6.35 0.89
C HIS A 173 -26.11 4.93 0.64
N GLY A 174 -26.62 4.26 -0.40
CA GLY A 174 -26.14 2.95 -0.83
C GLY A 174 -24.66 2.97 -1.23
N LEU A 175 -24.24 3.96 -2.02
CA LEU A 175 -22.84 4.14 -2.41
C LEU A 175 -21.93 4.41 -1.20
N SER A 176 -22.40 5.20 -0.23
CA SER A 176 -21.64 5.50 0.99
C SER A 176 -21.44 4.26 1.85
N TRP A 177 -22.48 3.42 1.99
CA TRP A 177 -22.38 2.13 2.68
C TRP A 177 -21.46 1.16 1.94
N ALA A 178 -21.56 1.07 0.61
CA ALA A 178 -20.67 0.24 -0.19
C ALA A 178 -19.20 0.66 -0.02
N LEU A 179 -18.94 1.97 -0.01
CA LEU A 179 -17.60 2.52 0.23
C LEU A 179 -17.10 2.22 1.65
N ALA A 180 -17.96 2.34 2.66
CA ALA A 180 -17.62 1.99 4.04
C ALA A 180 -17.32 0.50 4.21
N ILE A 181 -18.09 -0.38 3.57
CA ILE A 181 -17.85 -1.82 3.56
C ILE A 181 -16.53 -2.13 2.86
N TRP A 182 -16.25 -1.50 1.71
CA TRP A 182 -14.98 -1.66 1.00
C TRP A 182 -13.77 -1.32 1.89
N PHE A 183 -13.76 -0.14 2.51
CA PHE A 183 -12.67 0.25 3.40
C PHE A 183 -12.59 -0.61 4.66
N SER A 184 -13.72 -1.11 5.16
CA SER A 184 -13.75 -2.06 6.28
C SER A 184 -13.11 -3.39 5.90
N ILE A 185 -13.40 -3.93 4.71
CA ILE A 185 -12.77 -5.15 4.18
C ILE A 185 -11.27 -4.94 4.02
N VAL A 186 -10.84 -3.83 3.40
CA VAL A 186 -9.41 -3.51 3.25
C VAL A 186 -8.73 -3.41 4.62
N ALA A 187 -9.36 -2.76 5.60
CA ALA A 187 -8.84 -2.65 6.96
C ALA A 187 -8.72 -4.03 7.65
N LEU A 188 -9.72 -4.91 7.48
CA LEU A 188 -9.67 -6.27 7.99
C LEU A 188 -8.55 -7.09 7.35
N ILE A 189 -8.35 -6.96 6.03
CA ILE A 189 -7.22 -7.59 5.33
C ILE A 189 -5.89 -7.09 5.89
N VAL A 190 -5.73 -5.78 6.07
CA VAL A 190 -4.51 -5.21 6.66
C VAL A 190 -4.29 -5.73 8.07
N PHE A 191 -5.33 -5.77 8.89
CA PHE A 191 -5.26 -6.28 10.26
C PHE A 191 -4.88 -7.76 10.29
N TYR A 192 -5.49 -8.58 9.43
CA TYR A 192 -5.16 -10.00 9.29
C TYR A 192 -3.69 -10.21 8.88
N LEU A 193 -3.21 -9.45 7.88
CA LEU A 193 -1.83 -9.55 7.41
C LEU A 193 -0.83 -9.09 8.49
N GLU A 194 -1.11 -8.01 9.20
CA GLU A 194 -0.26 -7.51 10.30
C GLU A 194 -0.29 -8.46 11.49
N TYR A 195 -1.44 -9.06 11.81
CA TYR A 195 -1.55 -10.10 12.83
C TYR A 195 -0.70 -11.32 12.46
N HIS A 196 -0.79 -11.80 11.21
CA HIS A 196 -0.01 -12.93 10.73
C HIS A 196 1.51 -12.62 10.71
N GLU A 197 1.90 -11.41 10.29
CA GLU A 197 3.30 -10.97 10.29
C GLU A 197 3.86 -10.91 11.73
N ARG A 198 3.10 -10.38 12.68
CA ARG A 198 3.49 -10.38 14.10
C ARG A 198 3.59 -11.77 14.68
N GLN A 199 2.66 -12.67 14.35
CA GLN A 199 2.72 -14.06 14.78
C GLN A 199 3.96 -14.76 14.21
N ARG A 200 4.30 -14.52 12.94
CA ARG A 200 5.52 -15.04 12.32
C ARG A 200 6.77 -14.56 13.04
N ILE A 201 6.87 -13.25 13.33
CA ILE A 201 8.01 -12.68 14.06
C ILE A 201 8.10 -13.25 15.48
N ARG A 202 6.97 -13.36 16.19
CA ARG A 202 6.91 -13.96 17.54
C ARG A 202 7.40 -15.40 17.55
N ARG A 203 6.98 -16.22 16.57
CA ARG A 203 7.45 -17.61 16.43
C ARG A 203 8.95 -17.69 16.18
N GLN A 204 9.49 -16.85 15.30
CA GLN A 204 10.93 -16.79 15.04
C GLN A 204 11.75 -16.39 16.28
N ILE A 205 11.25 -15.45 17.08
CA ILE A 205 11.90 -15.06 18.34
C ILE A 205 11.85 -16.22 19.34
N LEU A 206 10.69 -16.87 19.49
CA LEU A 206 10.52 -18.01 20.41
C LEU A 206 11.43 -19.19 20.02
N GLU A 207 11.46 -19.56 18.74
CA GLU A 207 12.35 -20.61 18.21
C GLU A 207 13.82 -20.28 18.46
N ARG A 208 14.23 -19.02 18.23
CA ARG A 208 15.61 -18.57 18.49
C ARG A 208 15.95 -18.62 19.98
N SER A 209 15.05 -18.18 20.87
CA SER A 209 15.26 -18.28 22.31
C SER A 209 15.34 -19.72 22.80
N ASN A 210 14.54 -20.63 22.24
CA ASN A 210 14.56 -22.06 22.59
C ASN A 210 15.89 -22.72 22.16
N TRP A 211 16.41 -22.39 20.98
CA TRP A 211 17.74 -22.82 20.53
C TRP A 211 18.88 -22.31 21.43
N VAL A 212 18.78 -21.08 21.94
CA VAL A 212 19.80 -20.50 22.83
C VAL A 212 19.81 -21.18 24.20
N LEU A 213 18.65 -21.61 24.71
CA LEU A 213 18.55 -22.28 26.01
C LEU A 213 18.85 -23.79 25.94
N GLY A 214 18.47 -24.48 24.87
CA GLY A 214 18.74 -25.92 24.70
C GLY A 214 20.24 -26.27 24.62
N ASN A 215 21.07 -25.33 24.17
CA ASN A 215 22.53 -25.51 24.15
C ASN A 215 23.21 -25.39 25.53
N VAL A 216 22.49 -24.95 26.57
CA VAL A 216 23.06 -24.77 27.92
C VAL A 216 22.76 -25.96 28.83
N GLU A 217 21.69 -26.71 28.57
CA GLU A 217 21.28 -27.84 29.43
C GLU A 217 21.93 -29.17 29.02
N ASP A 218 22.39 -29.33 27.78
CA ASP A 218 22.94 -30.59 27.26
C ASP A 218 24.48 -30.73 27.42
N ASP A 219 25.22 -29.67 27.79
CA ASP A 219 26.70 -29.70 27.91
C ASP A 219 27.19 -29.91 29.37
N ASP A 220 26.35 -29.66 30.38
CA ASP A 220 26.76 -29.66 31.80
C ASP A 220 26.37 -30.92 32.60
N SER A 221 25.77 -31.95 31.98
CA SER A 221 25.17 -33.07 32.74
C SER A 221 25.82 -34.46 32.61
N LEU A 222 26.97 -34.64 31.95
CA LEU A 222 27.58 -35.98 31.82
C LEU A 222 29.12 -36.01 31.93
N ASP A 223 29.72 -35.64 33.07
CA ASP A 223 31.07 -36.15 33.40
C ASP A 223 31.44 -36.18 34.89
N LEU A 224 30.54 -36.68 35.76
CA LEU A 224 30.90 -36.95 37.15
C LEU A 224 30.32 -38.29 37.58
N LEU A 225 31.13 -39.36 37.45
CA LEU A 225 31.35 -40.44 38.43
C LEU A 225 31.99 -41.68 37.76
N SER A 226 33.32 -41.82 37.84
CA SER A 226 33.98 -42.94 38.57
C SER A 226 35.48 -43.08 38.23
N PRO A 227 36.38 -43.21 39.22
CA PRO A 227 37.82 -43.37 39.01
C PRO A 227 38.29 -44.85 38.98
N THR A 228 39.21 -45.15 38.05
CA THR A 228 40.32 -46.14 38.13
C THR A 228 40.02 -47.66 38.15
N ARG A 229 40.39 -48.40 37.07
CA ARG A 229 41.56 -49.32 36.94
C ARG A 229 41.34 -50.61 36.10
N THR A 230 42.34 -50.88 35.24
CA THR A 230 42.92 -52.19 34.82
C THR A 230 42.31 -53.06 33.69
N THR A 231 43.07 -53.12 32.59
CA THR A 231 43.54 -54.30 31.79
C THR A 231 42.53 -55.24 31.11
N ALA A 232 42.59 -55.35 29.78
CA ALA A 232 43.27 -56.44 29.03
C ALA A 232 42.68 -56.69 27.62
N ASN A 233 43.57 -56.87 26.63
CA ASN A 233 43.42 -57.57 25.33
C ASN A 233 42.49 -56.92 24.26
N LYS A 234 42.79 -56.87 22.95
CA LYS A 234 43.86 -57.43 22.07
C LYS A 234 43.70 -56.74 20.68
N GLU A 235 44.83 -56.47 20.00
CA GLU A 235 45.13 -56.74 18.57
C GLU A 235 44.02 -56.55 17.49
N LEU A 236 44.15 -55.87 16.34
CA LEU A 236 45.23 -55.70 15.34
C LEU A 236 44.99 -54.48 14.41
N LEU A 237 46.09 -53.93 13.87
CA LEU A 237 46.36 -52.89 12.85
C LEU A 237 45.74 -53.12 11.42
N PRO A 238 46.01 -52.29 10.37
CA PRO A 238 46.23 -50.83 10.24
C PRO A 238 45.54 -50.17 9.00
N SER A 239 45.78 -48.85 8.82
CA SER A 239 45.97 -48.13 7.53
C SER A 239 44.78 -47.44 6.84
N SER A 240 44.78 -46.09 6.85
CA SER A 240 44.75 -45.23 5.64
C SER A 240 44.77 -43.75 6.09
N ARG A 241 45.95 -43.12 6.16
CA ARG A 241 46.52 -42.17 5.18
C ARG A 241 45.65 -40.93 4.92
N MET A 242 46.08 -39.81 5.53
CA MET A 242 45.70 -38.43 5.21
C MET A 242 46.07 -38.09 3.77
N GLU A 243 45.12 -37.56 2.98
CA GLU A 243 45.44 -36.70 1.85
C GLU A 243 44.46 -35.51 1.84
N VAL A 244 45.02 -34.34 2.15
CA VAL A 244 44.39 -33.02 2.03
C VAL A 244 44.68 -32.54 0.60
N GLN A 245 43.65 -32.41 -0.22
CA GLN A 245 43.77 -31.86 -1.57
C GLN A 245 43.41 -30.37 -1.52
N LEU A 246 44.43 -29.51 -1.60
CA LEU A 246 44.28 -28.07 -1.81
C LEU A 246 44.26 -27.79 -3.31
N GLU A 247 43.22 -27.10 -3.78
CA GLU A 247 43.09 -26.68 -5.17
C GLU A 247 43.76 -25.31 -5.37
N PRO A 248 44.71 -25.17 -6.31
CA PRO A 248 45.41 -23.91 -6.53
C PRO A 248 44.64 -22.95 -7.45
N LEU A 249 44.47 -21.73 -6.96
CA LEU A 249 44.23 -20.51 -7.74
C LEU A 249 45.25 -20.37 -8.88
N ASN A 250 44.79 -20.20 -10.13
CA ASN A 250 45.58 -19.49 -11.12
C ASN A 250 44.73 -18.81 -12.23
N ARG A 251 45.00 -17.50 -12.35
CA ARG A 251 44.87 -16.56 -13.49
C ARG A 251 43.51 -16.23 -14.09
#